data_AF-A0A7K4PQW2-F1
#
_entry.id   AF-A0A7K4PQW2-F1
#
_cell.length_a   1.000
_cell.length_b   1.000
_cell.length_c   1.000
_cell.angle_alpha   90.00
_cell.angle_beta   90.00
_cell.angle_gamma   90.00
#
_symmetry.space_group_name_H-M   'P 1'
#
loop_
_entity.id
_entity.type
_entity.pdbx_description
1 polymer ?
#
loop_
_entity_poly.entity_id
_entity_poly.type
_entity_poly.pdbx_seq_one_letter_code
_entity_poly.pdbx_strand_id
1 'polypeptide(L)'
;LSPDPALSSCPGGPADRMVVTPREPVVPFGGSTELNCSLACAGGKVEWRGLDTALGTISSFSTHSILHIQHATVATEGTTFCEGRCHGKDYKESVSLKVYALPDTLSLEASPHTLRPGHPATLTCTATQVYPPTGLALTWYRGHHVLENLTDPDCEDPDEEELCSIVSSLPVKGTEVAEGVEFRCEVTLRVGQETFSRVASLVARAEAVVTPAAATSTGSPSTATVATTALPPGPGVPTGDPTTARDPNAGTTQDLAAVTNAPSTEPSVPQDPTASTHGADVATSTLPAATEPPLGTMPACSLQMRSLPPTGTRGRALRIECHARCTGNATVRWLRTPAALGQYREESAGSSSALRLDSAEPWHQGHYQCVLRGHHRAQVASLEVMVVDDSFSSSPAIAMGTAGSLLGLIATAAVSRRLWKRFRS
;
A
#
# COMPACT_ATOMS: atom_id res chain seq x y z
N LEU A 1 -81.41 1.52 -32.33
CA LEU A 1 -80.12 0.84 -32.58
C LEU A 1 -79.12 1.33 -31.54
N SER A 2 -78.75 0.48 -30.58
CA SER A 2 -77.34 0.37 -30.13
C SER A 2 -76.61 -0.52 -31.16
N PRO A 3 -75.26 -0.55 -31.27
CA PRO A 3 -74.27 -0.36 -30.19
C PRO A 3 -73.02 0.53 -30.49
N ASP A 4 -72.56 1.27 -29.48
CA ASP A 4 -71.25 1.13 -28.77
C ASP A 4 -69.89 1.40 -29.51
N PRO A 5 -68.72 1.41 -28.82
CA PRO A 5 -67.82 2.57 -28.71
C PRO A 5 -66.37 2.28 -29.18
N ALA A 6 -65.47 3.28 -29.19
CA ALA A 6 -64.03 3.03 -29.25
C ALA A 6 -63.23 4.20 -28.65
N LEU A 7 -63.15 4.22 -27.31
CA LEU A 7 -61.95 4.66 -26.63
C LEU A 7 -60.86 3.66 -27.00
N SER A 8 -59.94 4.04 -27.88
CA SER A 8 -58.69 3.32 -28.08
C SER A 8 -57.81 3.54 -26.84
N SER A 9 -58.09 2.79 -25.78
CA SER A 9 -57.07 2.50 -24.78
C SER A 9 -56.01 1.64 -25.48
N CYS A 10 -54.80 2.14 -25.57
CA CYS A 10 -53.66 1.30 -25.90
C CYS A 10 -53.56 0.23 -24.80
N PRO A 11 -53.70 -1.07 -25.10
CA PRO A 11 -53.33 -2.12 -24.15
C PRO A 11 -51.81 -2.26 -24.25
N GLY A 12 -51.13 -1.38 -23.54
CA GLY A 12 -49.68 -1.33 -23.47
C GLY A 12 -49.25 -0.68 -22.17
N GLY A 13 -49.91 -1.03 -21.07
CA GLY A 13 -49.37 -0.73 -19.75
C GLY A 13 -48.01 -1.43 -19.62
N PRO A 14 -47.01 -0.81 -18.96
CA PRO A 14 -45.76 -1.50 -18.67
C PRO A 14 -46.12 -2.81 -17.98
N ALA A 15 -45.72 -3.93 -18.58
CA ALA A 15 -45.87 -5.23 -17.93
C ALA A 15 -45.28 -5.08 -16.52
N ASP A 16 -46.07 -5.40 -15.49
CA ASP A 16 -45.64 -5.43 -14.09
C ASP A 16 -44.36 -6.28 -14.02
N ARG A 17 -43.20 -5.62 -14.08
CA ARG A 17 -41.89 -6.25 -14.24
C ARG A 17 -41.09 -5.92 -13.01
N MET A 18 -40.69 -6.97 -12.30
CA MET A 18 -39.71 -6.87 -11.23
C MET A 18 -38.31 -6.77 -11.85
N VAL A 19 -37.49 -5.86 -11.35
CA VAL A 19 -36.12 -5.65 -11.82
C VAL A 19 -35.22 -5.42 -10.62
N VAL A 20 -34.16 -6.22 -10.52
CA VAL A 20 -33.07 -6.03 -9.57
C VAL A 20 -31.89 -5.36 -10.29
N THR A 21 -31.30 -4.37 -9.64
CA THR A 21 -30.14 -3.61 -10.13
C THR A 21 -29.09 -3.44 -9.03
N PRO A 22 -27.80 -3.66 -9.32
CA PRO A 22 -27.26 -4.28 -10.54
C PRO A 22 -27.66 -5.77 -10.67
N ARG A 23 -27.57 -6.33 -11.89
CA ARG A 23 -27.92 -7.74 -12.15
C ARG A 23 -26.86 -8.73 -11.70
N GLU A 24 -25.60 -8.34 -11.81
CA GLU A 24 -24.43 -9.10 -11.39
C GLU A 24 -23.61 -8.24 -10.43
N PRO A 25 -24.06 -8.07 -9.18
CA PRO A 25 -23.31 -7.28 -8.21
C PRO A 25 -22.00 -7.95 -7.84
N VAL A 26 -20.92 -7.21 -8.01
CA VAL A 26 -19.57 -7.56 -7.57
C VAL A 26 -19.11 -6.48 -6.59
N VAL A 27 -18.67 -6.87 -5.40
CA VAL A 27 -18.26 -5.92 -4.34
C VAL A 27 -16.88 -6.29 -3.80
N PRO A 28 -15.98 -5.32 -3.57
CA PRO A 28 -14.70 -5.62 -2.93
C PRO A 28 -14.90 -6.04 -1.48
N PHE A 29 -14.02 -6.90 -0.97
CA PHE A 29 -13.92 -7.25 0.44
C PHE A 29 -13.73 -5.98 1.30
N GLY A 30 -14.44 -5.91 2.42
CA GLY A 30 -14.55 -4.72 3.27
C GLY A 30 -15.36 -3.57 2.68
N GLY A 31 -15.80 -3.69 1.41
CA GLY A 31 -16.53 -2.66 0.68
C GLY A 31 -18.03 -2.62 0.98
N SER A 32 -18.72 -1.70 0.29
CA SER A 32 -20.16 -1.49 0.43
C SER A 32 -20.83 -1.42 -0.93
N THR A 33 -22.07 -1.88 -1.03
CA THR A 33 -22.87 -1.82 -2.26
C THR A 33 -24.36 -1.77 -1.94
N GLU A 34 -25.17 -1.35 -2.92
CA GLU A 34 -26.62 -1.27 -2.78
C GLU A 34 -27.31 -2.03 -3.91
N LEU A 35 -28.27 -2.88 -3.56
CA LEU A 35 -29.11 -3.59 -4.51
C LEU A 35 -30.51 -2.99 -4.49
N ASN A 36 -30.93 -2.41 -5.60
CA ASN A 36 -32.28 -1.87 -5.75
C ASN A 36 -33.15 -2.89 -6.48
N CYS A 37 -34.20 -3.35 -5.80
CA CYS A 37 -35.26 -4.11 -6.42
C CYS A 37 -36.49 -3.23 -6.63
N SER A 38 -36.93 -3.09 -7.86
CA SER A 38 -38.08 -2.28 -8.25
C SER A 38 -39.17 -3.15 -8.89
N LEU A 39 -40.43 -2.81 -8.61
CA LEU A 39 -41.61 -3.38 -9.23
C LEU A 39 -42.46 -2.23 -9.76
N ALA A 40 -42.59 -2.14 -11.09
CA ALA A 40 -43.35 -1.10 -11.75
C ALA A 40 -44.87 -1.31 -11.61
N CYS A 41 -45.40 -1.21 -10.39
CA CYS A 41 -46.81 -1.42 -10.06
C CYS A 41 -47.31 -0.39 -9.03
N ALA A 42 -48.41 0.29 -9.35
CA ALA A 42 -49.03 1.25 -8.43
C ALA A 42 -49.67 0.52 -7.24
N GLY A 43 -49.21 0.81 -6.02
CA GLY A 43 -49.69 0.15 -4.80
C GLY A 43 -49.18 -1.28 -4.62
N GLY A 44 -48.17 -1.69 -5.39
CA GLY A 44 -47.45 -2.94 -5.14
C GLY A 44 -46.67 -2.90 -3.82
N LYS A 45 -46.21 -4.06 -3.36
CA LYS A 45 -45.25 -4.17 -2.24
C LYS A 45 -44.05 -4.95 -2.71
N VAL A 46 -42.84 -4.50 -2.36
CA VAL A 46 -41.56 -5.15 -2.68
C VAL A 46 -40.75 -5.31 -1.39
N GLU A 47 -40.10 -6.46 -1.23
CA GLU A 47 -39.35 -6.80 -0.03
C GLU A 47 -38.22 -7.78 -0.35
N TRP A 48 -37.06 -7.59 0.29
CA TRP A 48 -35.94 -8.54 0.22
C TRP A 48 -36.13 -9.69 1.21
N ARG A 49 -35.81 -10.92 0.78
CA ARG A 49 -35.85 -12.15 1.58
C ARG A 49 -34.56 -12.97 1.42
N GLY A 50 -34.33 -13.89 2.36
CA GLY A 50 -33.16 -14.77 2.36
C GLY A 50 -31.91 -14.11 2.94
N LEU A 51 -32.08 -13.05 3.74
CA LEU A 51 -31.01 -12.51 4.55
C LEU A 51 -30.86 -13.40 5.78
N ASP A 52 -29.90 -14.31 5.74
CA ASP A 52 -29.43 -15.01 6.95
C ASP A 52 -28.68 -13.99 7.83
N THR A 53 -29.45 -13.11 8.49
CA THR A 53 -29.11 -12.27 9.65
C THR A 53 -27.90 -11.33 9.61
N ALA A 54 -27.00 -11.37 8.60
CA ALA A 54 -25.73 -10.63 8.63
C ALA A 54 -25.46 -9.70 7.44
N LEU A 55 -26.28 -9.70 6.38
CA LEU A 55 -25.84 -9.15 5.08
C LEU A 55 -26.15 -7.68 4.82
N GLY A 56 -26.95 -7.01 5.66
CA GLY A 56 -27.27 -5.60 5.41
C GLY A 56 -28.54 -5.06 6.05
N THR A 57 -28.83 -3.80 5.73
CA THR A 57 -30.06 -3.10 6.14
C THR A 57 -30.99 -2.89 4.94
N ILE A 58 -32.30 -2.91 5.18
CA ILE A 58 -33.30 -2.82 4.10
C ILE A 58 -34.07 -1.51 4.24
N SER A 59 -34.09 -0.73 3.15
CA SER A 59 -34.93 0.46 2.99
C SER A 59 -36.09 0.14 2.05
N SER A 60 -37.31 0.12 2.57
CA SER A 60 -38.51 -0.26 1.81
C SER A 60 -39.35 0.95 1.43
N PHE A 61 -39.72 1.03 0.16
CA PHE A 61 -40.56 2.07 -0.43
C PHE A 61 -41.78 1.44 -1.12
N SER A 62 -42.69 2.28 -1.64
CA SER A 62 -43.95 1.82 -2.24
C SER A 62 -43.76 1.03 -3.55
N THR A 63 -42.71 1.30 -4.31
CA THR A 63 -42.47 0.66 -5.63
C THR A 63 -41.12 -0.04 -5.72
N HIS A 64 -40.28 0.09 -4.71
CA HIS A 64 -38.94 -0.49 -4.69
C HIS A 64 -38.44 -0.73 -3.27
N SER A 65 -37.42 -1.56 -3.15
CA SER A 65 -36.75 -1.89 -1.89
C SER A 65 -35.24 -1.93 -2.14
N ILE A 66 -34.47 -1.26 -1.29
CA ILE A 66 -33.01 -1.16 -1.40
C ILE A 66 -32.38 -1.98 -0.28
N LEU A 67 -31.51 -2.91 -0.65
CA LEU A 67 -30.65 -3.65 0.27
C LEU A 67 -29.28 -2.97 0.32
N HIS A 68 -28.91 -2.47 1.51
CA HIS A 68 -27.62 -1.84 1.77
C HIS A 68 -26.67 -2.85 2.41
N ILE A 69 -25.62 -3.23 1.68
CA ILE A 69 -24.54 -4.10 2.15
C ILE A 69 -23.36 -3.21 2.53
N GLN A 70 -22.82 -3.41 3.73
CA GLN A 70 -21.65 -2.69 4.23
C GLN A 70 -20.65 -3.71 4.79
N HIS A 71 -19.35 -3.41 4.64
CA HIS A 71 -18.27 -4.27 5.13
C HIS A 71 -18.39 -5.72 4.62
N ALA A 72 -18.50 -5.87 3.29
CA ALA A 72 -18.68 -7.18 2.66
C ALA A 72 -17.52 -8.14 3.00
N THR A 73 -17.84 -9.32 3.51
CA THR A 73 -16.90 -10.41 3.78
C THR A 73 -17.12 -11.56 2.80
N VAL A 74 -16.28 -12.59 2.80
CA VAL A 74 -16.51 -13.81 2.00
C VAL A 74 -17.87 -14.44 2.32
N ALA A 75 -18.28 -14.46 3.59
CA ALA A 75 -19.60 -14.93 4.02
C ALA A 75 -20.78 -14.06 3.51
N THR A 76 -20.50 -12.90 2.92
CA THR A 76 -21.52 -12.04 2.31
C THR A 76 -21.90 -12.52 0.91
N GLU A 77 -21.04 -13.29 0.25
CA GLU A 77 -21.32 -13.91 -1.05
C GLU A 77 -22.49 -14.90 -0.95
N GLY A 78 -23.40 -14.84 -1.93
CA GLY A 78 -24.56 -15.72 -1.95
C GLY A 78 -25.72 -15.22 -2.79
N THR A 79 -26.78 -16.03 -2.85
CA THR A 79 -28.00 -15.69 -3.57
C THR A 79 -29.00 -15.03 -2.62
N THR A 80 -29.44 -13.83 -2.97
CA THR A 80 -30.53 -13.13 -2.28
C THR A 80 -31.76 -13.04 -3.17
N PHE A 81 -32.94 -12.94 -2.55
CA PHE A 81 -34.20 -12.93 -3.28
C PHE A 81 -34.95 -11.63 -3.04
N CYS A 82 -35.44 -11.02 -4.11
CA CYS A 82 -36.44 -9.98 -4.03
C CYS A 82 -37.81 -10.57 -4.33
N GLU A 83 -38.78 -10.31 -3.47
CA GLU A 83 -40.16 -10.74 -3.65
C GLU A 83 -41.09 -9.53 -3.66
N GLY A 84 -42.17 -9.62 -4.41
CA GLY A 84 -43.12 -8.53 -4.52
C GLY A 84 -44.49 -8.98 -4.97
N ARG A 85 -45.50 -8.20 -4.63
CA ARG A 85 -46.91 -8.51 -4.90
C ARG A 85 -47.57 -7.31 -5.56
N CYS A 86 -48.26 -7.56 -6.67
CA CYS A 86 -48.99 -6.56 -7.44
C CYS A 86 -50.32 -7.15 -7.93
N HIS A 87 -51.44 -6.47 -7.67
CA HIS A 87 -52.78 -6.89 -8.12
C HIS A 87 -53.12 -8.38 -7.86
N GLY A 88 -52.64 -8.94 -6.74
CA GLY A 88 -52.86 -10.36 -6.38
C GLY A 88 -51.92 -11.36 -7.05
N LYS A 89 -50.98 -10.90 -7.87
CA LYS A 89 -49.92 -11.70 -8.48
C LYS A 89 -48.60 -11.51 -7.74
N ASP A 90 -47.88 -12.62 -7.55
CA ASP A 90 -46.57 -12.66 -6.92
C ASP A 90 -45.45 -12.64 -7.96
N TYR A 91 -44.39 -11.93 -7.61
CA TYR A 91 -43.16 -11.74 -8.38
C TYR A 91 -41.97 -12.09 -7.51
N LYS A 92 -40.97 -12.72 -8.11
CA LYS A 92 -39.73 -13.08 -7.46
C LYS A 92 -38.57 -12.96 -8.43
N GLU A 93 -37.51 -12.32 -7.98
CA GLU A 93 -36.23 -12.25 -8.66
C GLU A 93 -35.11 -12.67 -7.71
N SER A 94 -34.06 -13.27 -8.26
CA SER A 94 -32.89 -13.69 -7.50
C SER A 94 -31.64 -13.01 -8.03
N VAL A 95 -30.74 -12.64 -7.14
CA VAL A 95 -29.46 -12.04 -7.49
C VAL A 95 -28.35 -12.72 -6.70
N SER A 96 -27.26 -13.08 -7.39
CA SER A 96 -26.07 -13.64 -6.76
C SER A 96 -25.06 -12.52 -6.56
N LEU A 97 -24.82 -12.15 -5.30
CA LEU A 97 -23.76 -11.23 -4.92
C LEU A 97 -22.44 -11.98 -4.91
N LYS A 98 -21.43 -11.43 -5.58
CA LYS A 98 -20.06 -11.95 -5.55
C LYS A 98 -19.13 -11.00 -4.81
N VAL A 99 -18.21 -11.56 -4.05
CA VAL A 99 -17.19 -10.79 -3.33
C VAL A 99 -15.83 -11.03 -4.00
N TYR A 100 -14.98 -10.01 -4.00
CA TYR A 100 -13.61 -10.16 -4.49
C TYR A 100 -12.62 -9.43 -3.60
N ALA A 101 -11.42 -9.96 -3.47
CA ALA A 101 -10.28 -9.32 -2.82
C ALA A 101 -9.08 -9.43 -3.75
N LEU A 102 -8.48 -8.28 -4.07
CA LEU A 102 -7.25 -8.21 -4.83
C LEU A 102 -6.45 -7.01 -4.30
N PRO A 103 -5.20 -7.20 -3.84
CA PRO A 103 -4.45 -6.14 -3.18
C PRO A 103 -4.16 -4.99 -4.14
N ASP A 104 -4.11 -3.76 -3.65
CA ASP A 104 -3.82 -2.60 -4.49
C ASP A 104 -2.38 -2.58 -5.03
N THR A 105 -1.48 -3.27 -4.34
CA THR A 105 -0.07 -3.40 -4.71
C THR A 105 0.38 -4.85 -4.61
N LEU A 106 1.10 -5.32 -5.63
CA LEU A 106 1.80 -6.60 -5.58
C LEU A 106 3.20 -6.40 -5.04
N SER A 107 3.72 -7.37 -4.28
CA SER A 107 5.15 -7.41 -3.98
C SER A 107 5.87 -8.11 -5.12
N LEU A 108 6.93 -7.49 -5.63
CA LEU A 108 7.80 -8.09 -6.63
C LEU A 108 9.25 -7.87 -6.21
N GLU A 109 9.92 -8.97 -5.86
CA GLU A 109 11.28 -8.96 -5.34
C GLU A 109 12.22 -9.77 -6.23
N ALA A 110 13.50 -9.40 -6.24
CA ALA A 110 14.55 -10.16 -6.90
C ALA A 110 15.47 -10.77 -5.84
N SER A 111 15.90 -12.01 -6.05
CA SER A 111 16.92 -12.68 -5.24
C SER A 111 18.11 -13.05 -6.13
N PRO A 112 19.32 -12.51 -5.87
CA PRO A 112 19.65 -11.54 -4.81
C PRO A 112 18.99 -10.17 -5.00
N HIS A 113 18.81 -9.39 -3.91
CA HIS A 113 17.96 -8.18 -3.78
C HIS A 113 18.02 -7.13 -4.90
N THR A 114 19.07 -7.11 -5.72
CA THR A 114 19.22 -6.20 -6.84
C THR A 114 19.28 -6.97 -8.15
N LEU A 115 18.37 -6.65 -9.07
CA LEU A 115 18.39 -7.20 -10.42
C LEU A 115 19.52 -6.56 -11.24
N ARG A 116 20.68 -7.24 -11.28
CA ARG A 116 21.90 -6.74 -11.92
C ARG A 116 22.03 -7.27 -13.36
N PRO A 117 22.37 -6.41 -14.34
CA PRO A 117 22.68 -6.85 -15.69
C PRO A 117 23.75 -7.96 -15.72
N GLY A 118 23.55 -8.96 -16.57
CA GLY A 118 24.47 -10.08 -16.78
C GLY A 118 24.45 -11.16 -15.70
N HIS A 119 23.72 -10.96 -14.59
CA HIS A 119 23.69 -11.89 -13.46
C HIS A 119 22.35 -12.62 -13.39
N PRO A 120 22.34 -13.95 -13.13
CA PRO A 120 21.10 -14.68 -12.93
C PRO A 120 20.41 -14.22 -11.64
N ALA A 121 19.08 -14.29 -11.60
CA ALA A 121 18.27 -13.95 -10.45
C ALA A 121 17.01 -14.82 -10.41
N THR A 122 16.38 -14.90 -9.25
CA THR A 122 15.02 -15.42 -9.09
C THR A 122 14.10 -14.27 -8.75
N LEU A 123 13.06 -14.05 -9.53
CA LEU A 123 12.03 -13.06 -9.25
C LEU A 123 10.89 -13.72 -8.47
N THR A 124 10.40 -13.10 -7.41
CA THR A 124 9.28 -13.61 -6.62
C THR A 124 8.18 -12.57 -6.59
N CYS A 125 7.00 -12.93 -7.06
CA CYS A 125 5.80 -12.11 -7.05
C CYS A 125 4.82 -12.64 -6.01
N THR A 126 4.38 -11.78 -5.11
CA THR A 126 3.46 -12.12 -4.03
C THR A 126 2.24 -11.21 -4.06
N ALA A 127 1.06 -11.80 -4.00
CA ALA A 127 -0.20 -11.10 -3.78
C ALA A 127 -0.88 -11.70 -2.55
N THR A 128 -1.09 -10.88 -1.51
CA THR A 128 -1.75 -11.26 -0.28
C THR A 128 -3.21 -10.81 -0.29
N GLN A 129 -4.05 -11.45 0.53
CA GLN A 129 -5.48 -11.11 0.66
C GLN A 129 -6.23 -11.22 -0.67
N VAL A 130 -6.13 -12.38 -1.31
CA VAL A 130 -6.74 -12.66 -2.62
C VAL A 130 -7.96 -13.56 -2.46
N TYR A 131 -9.05 -13.19 -3.15
CA TYR A 131 -10.28 -13.97 -3.22
C TYR A 131 -11.10 -13.58 -4.47
N PRO A 132 -11.82 -14.51 -5.12
CA PRO A 132 -11.76 -15.96 -4.93
C PRO A 132 -10.47 -16.57 -5.49
N PRO A 133 -10.13 -17.82 -5.11
CA PRO A 133 -9.01 -18.56 -5.70
C PRO A 133 -9.23 -18.90 -7.18
N THR A 134 -10.49 -18.92 -7.63
CA THR A 134 -10.87 -19.25 -9.01
C THR A 134 -10.96 -18.02 -9.88
N GLY A 135 -10.61 -18.16 -11.16
CA GLY A 135 -10.58 -17.05 -12.11
C GLY A 135 -9.36 -16.15 -11.94
N LEU A 136 -8.36 -16.60 -11.17
CA LEU A 136 -7.07 -15.95 -11.03
C LEU A 136 -6.16 -16.35 -12.19
N ALA A 137 -5.35 -15.40 -12.66
CA ALA A 137 -4.21 -15.71 -13.49
C ALA A 137 -3.03 -14.81 -13.14
N LEU A 138 -1.84 -15.38 -13.10
CA LEU A 138 -0.58 -14.68 -12.90
C LEU A 138 0.25 -14.80 -14.18
N THR A 139 0.59 -13.66 -14.77
CA THR A 139 1.38 -13.60 -16.00
C THR A 139 2.69 -12.87 -15.76
N TRP A 140 3.79 -13.54 -16.12
CA TRP A 140 5.13 -12.98 -16.14
C TRP A 140 5.46 -12.40 -17.51
N TYR A 141 6.03 -11.20 -17.51
CA TYR A 141 6.49 -10.52 -18.72
C TYR A 141 7.94 -10.09 -18.62
N ARG A 142 8.61 -10.07 -19.76
CA ARG A 142 9.86 -9.36 -20.00
C ARG A 142 9.66 -8.34 -21.11
N GLY A 143 9.62 -7.06 -20.76
CA GLY A 143 9.14 -6.00 -21.64
C GLY A 143 7.70 -6.27 -22.09
N HIS A 144 7.52 -6.57 -23.39
CA HIS A 144 6.21 -6.90 -23.96
C HIS A 144 6.00 -8.41 -24.18
N HIS A 145 7.01 -9.24 -23.92
CA HIS A 145 6.93 -10.68 -24.15
C HIS A 145 6.42 -11.40 -22.91
N VAL A 146 5.39 -12.24 -23.08
CA VAL A 146 4.94 -13.18 -22.06
C VAL A 146 5.99 -14.28 -21.89
N LEU A 147 6.43 -14.51 -20.66
CA LEU A 147 7.35 -15.59 -20.30
C LEU A 147 6.59 -16.81 -19.78
N GLU A 148 5.62 -16.59 -18.90
CA GLU A 148 4.85 -17.63 -18.24
C GLU A 148 3.46 -17.10 -17.90
N ASN A 149 2.44 -17.97 -17.95
CA ASN A 149 1.08 -17.66 -17.56
C ASN A 149 0.54 -18.84 -16.74
N LEU A 150 0.24 -18.57 -15.46
CA LEU A 150 -0.30 -19.52 -14.51
C LEU A 150 -1.79 -19.20 -14.31
N THR A 151 -2.65 -20.17 -14.59
CA THR A 151 -4.09 -20.06 -14.35
C THR A 151 -4.44 -20.76 -13.04
N ASP A 152 -5.29 -20.12 -12.24
CA ASP A 152 -5.71 -20.59 -10.92
C ASP A 152 -4.50 -21.08 -10.08
N PRO A 153 -3.50 -20.20 -9.84
CA PRO A 153 -2.31 -20.58 -9.06
C PRO A 153 -2.71 -21.03 -7.65
N ASP A 154 -1.90 -21.93 -7.07
CA ASP A 154 -2.15 -22.45 -5.73
C ASP A 154 -2.27 -21.31 -4.72
N CYS A 155 -3.42 -21.27 -4.06
CA CYS A 155 -3.70 -20.40 -2.93
C CYS A 155 -3.16 -21.08 -1.67
N GLU A 156 -2.16 -20.48 -1.04
CA GLU A 156 -1.61 -20.97 0.22
C GLU A 156 -2.48 -20.54 1.40
N ASP A 157 -2.72 -21.49 2.32
CA ASP A 157 -3.33 -21.35 3.65
C ASP A 157 -4.28 -20.15 3.80
N PRO A 158 -5.56 -20.26 3.39
CA PRO A 158 -6.52 -19.19 3.58
C PRO A 158 -6.65 -18.85 5.07
N ASP A 159 -6.70 -17.55 5.38
CA ASP A 159 -6.86 -17.07 6.75
C ASP A 159 -8.28 -17.31 7.29
N GLU A 160 -8.55 -16.85 8.51
CA GLU A 160 -9.88 -16.96 9.14
C GLU A 160 -10.99 -16.25 8.35
N GLU A 161 -10.62 -15.33 7.45
CA GLU A 161 -11.52 -14.57 6.57
C GLU A 161 -11.63 -15.19 5.17
N GLU A 162 -11.05 -16.39 4.98
CA GLU A 162 -10.99 -17.15 3.71
C GLU A 162 -10.17 -16.45 2.61
N LEU A 163 -9.31 -15.50 2.97
CA LEU A 163 -8.43 -14.80 2.03
C LEU A 163 -7.11 -15.56 1.89
N CYS A 164 -6.66 -15.79 0.65
CA CYS A 164 -5.43 -16.54 0.38
C CYS A 164 -4.24 -15.63 0.04
N SER A 165 -3.04 -16.20 0.04
CA SER A 165 -1.86 -15.59 -0.58
C SER A 165 -1.38 -16.42 -1.75
N ILE A 166 -0.98 -15.74 -2.83
CA ILE A 166 -0.35 -16.37 -4.00
C ILE A 166 1.11 -15.96 -4.07
N VAL A 167 2.00 -16.93 -4.29
CA VAL A 167 3.43 -16.71 -4.46
C VAL A 167 3.88 -17.43 -5.74
N SER A 168 4.47 -16.68 -6.67
CA SER A 168 5.06 -17.24 -7.89
C SER A 168 6.53 -16.84 -7.99
N SER A 169 7.39 -17.78 -8.36
CA SER A 169 8.82 -17.52 -8.53
C SER A 169 9.28 -17.85 -9.95
N LEU A 170 9.94 -16.89 -10.59
CA LEU A 170 10.47 -17.00 -11.95
C LEU A 170 12.00 -16.94 -11.93
N PRO A 171 12.71 -18.04 -12.25
CA PRO A 171 14.16 -18.02 -12.45
C PRO A 171 14.51 -17.36 -13.79
N VAL A 172 15.40 -16.37 -13.77
CA VAL A 172 15.87 -15.66 -14.98
C VAL A 172 17.37 -15.84 -15.16
N LYS A 173 17.80 -16.07 -16.40
CA LYS A 173 19.23 -16.25 -16.72
C LYS A 173 19.90 -14.89 -16.83
N GLY A 174 21.18 -14.80 -16.45
CA GLY A 174 21.93 -13.54 -16.55
C GLY A 174 22.02 -12.97 -17.97
N THR A 175 21.99 -13.83 -18.99
CA THR A 175 21.92 -13.42 -20.41
C THR A 175 20.62 -12.71 -20.79
N GLU A 176 19.56 -12.88 -20.01
CA GLU A 176 18.24 -12.29 -20.23
C GLU A 176 18.06 -10.97 -19.45
N VAL A 177 18.96 -10.69 -18.51
CA VAL A 177 18.97 -9.49 -17.67
C VAL A 177 19.97 -8.50 -18.27
N ALA A 178 19.49 -7.59 -19.12
CA ALA A 178 20.28 -6.48 -19.64
C ALA A 178 19.87 -5.15 -18.96
N GLU A 179 20.73 -4.15 -18.99
CA GLU A 179 20.42 -2.84 -18.40
C GLU A 179 19.17 -2.22 -19.03
N GLY A 180 18.25 -1.76 -18.19
CA GLY A 180 16.97 -1.19 -18.63
C GLY A 180 15.90 -2.21 -19.02
N VAL A 181 16.19 -3.52 -18.98
CA VAL A 181 15.16 -4.55 -19.18
C VAL A 181 14.20 -4.56 -17.99
N GLU A 182 12.91 -4.48 -18.29
CA GLU A 182 11.82 -4.56 -17.34
C GLU A 182 11.28 -6.00 -17.26
N PHE A 183 11.10 -6.50 -16.04
CA PHE A 183 10.30 -7.66 -15.73
C PHE A 183 9.04 -7.22 -15.02
N ARG A 184 7.90 -7.79 -15.41
CA ARG A 184 6.58 -7.42 -14.88
C ARG A 184 5.82 -8.67 -14.47
N CYS A 185 5.24 -8.64 -13.28
CA CYS A 185 4.24 -9.60 -12.81
C CYS A 185 2.87 -8.93 -12.90
N GLU A 186 1.92 -9.57 -13.57
CA GLU A 186 0.54 -9.14 -13.66
C GLU A 186 -0.36 -10.22 -13.06
N VAL A 187 -1.15 -9.84 -12.05
CA VAL A 187 -2.19 -10.68 -11.48
C VAL A 187 -3.53 -10.18 -11.97
N THR A 188 -4.30 -11.05 -12.62
CA THR A 188 -5.66 -10.77 -13.07
C THR A 188 -6.65 -11.65 -12.34
N LEU A 189 -7.76 -11.07 -11.92
CA LEU A 189 -8.87 -11.77 -11.26
C LEU A 189 -10.15 -11.51 -12.04
N ARG A 190 -10.84 -12.59 -12.44
CA ARG A 190 -12.14 -12.51 -13.12
C ARG A 190 -13.26 -12.93 -12.20
N VAL A 191 -14.22 -12.03 -11.97
CA VAL A 191 -15.37 -12.28 -11.09
C VAL A 191 -16.65 -11.94 -11.84
N GLY A 192 -17.37 -12.96 -12.30
CA GLY A 192 -18.53 -12.75 -13.17
C GLY A 192 -18.10 -12.14 -14.51
N GLN A 193 -18.65 -10.98 -14.86
CA GLN A 193 -18.27 -10.22 -16.06
C GLN A 193 -17.15 -9.20 -15.81
N GLU A 194 -16.75 -9.00 -14.55
CA GLU A 194 -15.72 -8.04 -14.19
C GLU A 194 -14.33 -8.66 -14.24
N THR A 195 -13.34 -7.87 -14.63
CA THR A 195 -11.92 -8.27 -14.61
C THR A 195 -11.10 -7.20 -13.93
N PHE A 196 -10.40 -7.59 -12.87
CA PHE A 196 -9.51 -6.74 -12.10
C PHE A 196 -8.07 -7.14 -12.38
N SER A 197 -7.16 -6.17 -12.50
CA SER A 197 -5.74 -6.45 -12.70
C SER A 197 -4.85 -5.60 -11.80
N ARG A 198 -3.72 -6.20 -11.43
CA ARG A 198 -2.66 -5.57 -10.64
C ARG A 198 -1.32 -5.92 -11.24
N VAL A 199 -0.41 -4.94 -11.17
CA VAL A 199 0.86 -5.01 -11.88
C VAL A 199 1.96 -4.54 -10.96
N ALA A 200 3.05 -5.32 -10.90
CA ALA A 200 4.32 -4.89 -10.34
C ALA A 200 5.44 -5.07 -11.36
N SER A 201 6.43 -4.18 -11.33
CA SER A 201 7.52 -4.13 -12.30
C SER A 201 8.86 -3.91 -11.61
N LEU A 202 9.89 -4.61 -12.07
CA LEU A 202 11.28 -4.42 -11.70
C LEU A 202 12.12 -4.17 -12.94
N VAL A 203 13.04 -3.21 -12.86
CA VAL A 203 13.95 -2.86 -13.95
C VAL A 203 15.38 -3.19 -13.55
N ALA A 204 16.10 -3.89 -14.40
CA ALA A 204 17.50 -4.21 -14.20
C ALA A 204 18.37 -2.94 -14.25
N ARG A 205 19.22 -2.74 -13.23
CA ARG A 205 20.08 -1.56 -13.12
C ARG A 205 21.50 -1.96 -12.73
N ALA A 206 22.48 -1.31 -13.34
CA ALA A 206 23.87 -1.43 -12.90
C ALA A 206 24.04 -0.71 -11.55
N GLU A 207 24.82 -1.28 -10.64
CA GLU A 207 25.29 -0.52 -9.48
C GLU A 207 26.26 0.57 -9.96
N ALA A 208 26.06 1.79 -9.46
CA ALA A 208 27.00 2.88 -9.70
C ALA A 208 28.32 2.57 -8.99
N VAL A 209 29.37 2.26 -9.74
CA VAL A 209 30.73 2.15 -9.23
C VAL A 209 31.18 3.56 -8.82
N VAL A 210 31.18 3.85 -7.52
CA VAL A 210 31.85 5.04 -6.98
C VAL A 210 33.35 4.74 -7.04
N THR A 211 34.03 5.25 -8.06
CA THR A 211 35.50 5.26 -8.09
C THR A 211 35.98 6.30 -7.07
N PRO A 212 36.74 5.92 -6.02
CA PRO A 212 37.38 6.91 -5.18
C PRO A 212 38.44 7.62 -6.03
N ALA A 213 38.28 8.93 -6.21
CA ALA A 213 39.32 9.76 -6.81
C ALA A 213 40.59 9.65 -5.96
N ALA A 214 41.65 9.08 -6.54
CA ALA A 214 42.96 9.04 -5.92
C ALA A 214 43.44 10.48 -5.68
N ALA A 215 43.53 10.88 -4.41
CA ALA A 215 44.11 12.15 -4.01
C ALA A 215 45.61 12.14 -4.38
N THR A 216 45.95 12.78 -5.49
CA THR A 216 47.33 13.06 -5.86
C THR A 216 47.83 14.17 -4.93
N SER A 217 48.58 13.79 -3.88
CA SER A 217 49.30 14.74 -3.04
C SER A 217 50.42 15.38 -3.86
N THR A 218 50.18 16.57 -4.38
CA THR A 218 51.25 17.45 -4.87
C THR A 218 51.49 18.52 -3.81
N GLY A 219 52.58 18.35 -3.07
CA GLY A 219 53.08 19.35 -2.14
C GLY A 219 53.45 20.62 -2.91
N SER A 220 52.75 21.72 -2.62
CA SER A 220 53.16 23.07 -2.99
C SER A 220 54.21 23.57 -2.01
N PRO A 221 55.21 24.33 -2.46
CA PRO A 221 55.74 25.44 -1.68
C PRO A 221 55.22 26.75 -2.27
N SER A 222 54.53 27.52 -1.43
CA SER A 222 54.16 28.91 -1.70
C SER A 222 55.39 29.78 -1.91
N THR A 223 55.33 30.66 -2.91
CA THR A 223 55.94 31.99 -2.80
C THR A 223 55.13 32.97 -3.63
N ALA A 224 54.60 33.99 -2.95
CA ALA A 224 53.79 35.05 -3.55
C ALA A 224 54.69 36.12 -4.17
N THR A 225 54.35 36.63 -5.36
CA THR A 225 54.63 38.04 -5.68
C THR A 225 53.63 38.62 -6.68
N VAL A 226 53.34 39.88 -6.39
CA VAL A 226 52.38 40.86 -6.90
C VAL A 226 52.43 41.17 -8.41
N ALA A 227 51.23 41.39 -8.97
CA ALA A 227 50.79 42.20 -10.11
C ALA A 227 51.78 42.71 -11.18
N THR A 228 51.40 42.64 -12.47
CA THR A 228 50.91 43.78 -13.30
C THR A 228 50.59 43.33 -14.74
N THR A 229 49.55 43.94 -15.29
CA THR A 229 48.98 44.00 -16.66
C THR A 229 49.94 43.87 -17.85
N ALA A 230 49.57 43.09 -18.88
CA ALA A 230 49.69 43.43 -20.33
C ALA A 230 49.07 42.33 -21.24
N LEU A 231 48.45 42.75 -22.34
CA LEU A 231 47.86 41.94 -23.42
C LEU A 231 48.90 41.71 -24.57
N PRO A 232 48.58 40.98 -25.67
CA PRO A 232 49.18 39.73 -26.16
C PRO A 232 50.27 39.94 -27.27
N PRO A 233 50.85 38.86 -27.86
CA PRO A 233 50.33 38.35 -29.13
C PRO A 233 50.48 36.82 -29.33
N GLY A 234 49.66 36.21 -30.21
CA GLY A 234 49.91 34.88 -30.81
C GLY A 234 50.75 35.00 -32.10
N PRO A 235 50.64 34.06 -33.06
CA PRO A 235 50.64 32.59 -33.00
C PRO A 235 51.79 31.99 -33.85
N GLY A 236 52.11 30.70 -33.69
CA GLY A 236 53.10 30.02 -34.55
C GLY A 236 53.01 28.49 -34.47
N VAL A 237 52.53 27.90 -35.55
CA VAL A 237 52.44 26.47 -35.91
C VAL A 237 53.00 26.40 -37.35
N PRO A 238 53.35 25.24 -37.96
CA PRO A 238 53.95 23.96 -37.55
C PRO A 238 55.27 23.73 -38.33
N THR A 239 55.77 22.49 -38.38
CA THR A 239 56.38 21.74 -39.52
C THR A 239 57.50 20.87 -38.92
N GLY A 240 57.65 19.57 -39.14
CA GLY A 240 56.99 18.58 -40.00
C GLY A 240 57.66 17.23 -39.73
N ASP A 241 56.86 16.18 -39.92
CA ASP A 241 57.14 14.74 -40.09
C ASP A 241 58.38 14.37 -40.96
N PRO A 242 58.72 13.07 -41.21
CA PRO A 242 58.42 11.81 -40.51
C PRO A 242 59.66 10.84 -40.50
N THR A 243 59.40 9.53 -40.38
CA THR A 243 60.24 8.38 -40.85
C THR A 243 61.17 7.83 -39.76
N THR A 244 61.18 6.56 -39.34
CA THR A 244 60.91 5.27 -40.01
C THR A 244 60.73 4.16 -38.96
N ALA A 245 59.95 3.14 -39.30
CA ALA A 245 59.86 1.86 -38.59
C ALA A 245 61.12 0.98 -38.79
N ARG A 246 61.50 0.20 -37.77
CA ARG A 246 61.97 -1.20 -37.86
C ARG A 246 62.29 -1.79 -36.47
N ASP A 247 61.53 -2.83 -36.09
CA ASP A 247 61.90 -3.92 -35.18
C ASP A 247 63.07 -4.77 -35.76
N PRO A 248 63.50 -5.92 -35.17
CA PRO A 248 63.52 -6.41 -33.78
C PRO A 248 64.95 -6.87 -33.38
N ASN A 249 65.20 -7.32 -32.13
CA ASN A 249 65.64 -8.69 -31.81
C ASN A 249 66.05 -8.86 -30.33
N ALA A 250 65.94 -10.11 -29.87
CA ALA A 250 66.09 -10.60 -28.51
C ALA A 250 67.54 -10.91 -28.04
N GLY A 251 67.67 -11.11 -26.72
CA GLY A 251 68.74 -11.85 -26.01
C GLY A 251 69.74 -10.96 -25.23
N THR A 252 70.29 -11.29 -24.05
CA THR A 252 70.15 -12.42 -23.11
C THR A 252 70.96 -12.07 -21.82
N THR A 253 70.48 -12.53 -20.65
CA THR A 253 71.21 -13.10 -19.47
C THR A 253 72.26 -12.34 -18.63
N GLN A 254 72.01 -12.29 -17.31
CA GLN A 254 72.86 -12.68 -16.13
C GLN A 254 72.14 -12.14 -14.87
N ASP A 255 71.54 -12.88 -13.92
CA ASP A 255 71.86 -14.06 -13.09
C ASP A 255 73.00 -13.91 -12.07
N LEU A 256 72.62 -13.86 -10.78
CA LEU A 256 73.15 -14.51 -9.56
C LEU A 256 72.54 -13.77 -8.33
N ALA A 257 71.56 -14.27 -7.59
CA ALA A 257 71.46 -15.44 -6.70
C ALA A 257 71.98 -15.22 -5.25
N ALA A 258 71.07 -15.40 -4.28
CA ALA A 258 71.26 -16.05 -2.96
C ALA A 258 69.90 -15.93 -2.18
N VAL A 259 69.01 -16.92 -2.03
CA VAL A 259 69.10 -18.23 -1.32
C VAL A 259 69.23 -17.96 0.20
N THR A 260 68.32 -18.32 1.14
CA THR A 260 67.47 -19.52 1.30
C THR A 260 66.46 -19.42 2.47
N ASN A 261 65.40 -20.25 2.38
CA ASN A 261 64.68 -21.04 3.40
C ASN A 261 63.60 -20.43 4.35
N ALA A 262 62.43 -21.11 4.30
CA ALA A 262 61.35 -21.19 5.30
C ALA A 262 61.67 -22.25 6.39
N PRO A 263 60.89 -22.45 7.48
CA PRO A 263 59.53 -23.03 7.42
C PRO A 263 58.51 -22.59 8.51
N SER A 264 57.25 -22.99 8.27
CA SER A 264 56.06 -23.29 9.11
C SER A 264 56.04 -22.99 10.62
N THR A 265 54.86 -22.66 11.18
CA THR A 265 53.97 -23.57 11.97
C THR A 265 52.74 -22.80 12.53
N GLU A 266 51.55 -23.42 12.44
CA GLU A 266 50.23 -23.13 13.08
C GLU A 266 50.28 -23.42 14.63
N PRO A 267 49.20 -23.49 15.46
CA PRO A 267 47.78 -23.07 15.37
C PRO A 267 47.15 -22.46 16.68
N SER A 268 45.83 -22.16 16.61
CA SER A 268 44.77 -22.26 17.65
C SER A 268 44.63 -21.27 18.84
N VAL A 269 43.69 -20.31 18.74
CA VAL A 269 42.37 -20.09 19.46
C VAL A 269 42.07 -20.94 20.74
N PRO A 270 41.12 -20.61 21.69
CA PRO A 270 40.35 -19.40 22.09
C PRO A 270 40.39 -19.08 23.63
N GLN A 271 39.76 -17.97 24.10
CA GLN A 271 38.67 -17.98 25.12
C GLN A 271 38.33 -16.57 25.68
N ASP A 272 37.03 -16.29 25.78
CA ASP A 272 36.33 -15.32 26.67
C ASP A 272 35.73 -16.15 27.86
N PRO A 273 34.99 -15.66 28.89
CA PRO A 273 34.55 -14.30 29.28
C PRO A 273 34.60 -14.02 30.82
N THR A 274 34.13 -12.86 31.31
CA THR A 274 33.08 -12.69 32.36
C THR A 274 32.94 -11.25 32.93
N ALA A 275 31.74 -11.01 33.46
CA ALA A 275 31.01 -9.76 33.73
C ALA A 275 31.27 -9.04 35.08
N SER A 276 30.57 -7.88 35.25
CA SER A 276 30.06 -7.22 36.48
C SER A 276 30.63 -5.79 36.72
N THR A 277 29.98 -4.71 37.19
CA THR A 277 28.59 -4.30 37.54
C THR A 277 28.63 -2.84 38.08
N HIS A 278 27.52 -2.08 37.88
CA HIS A 278 27.00 -0.86 38.57
C HIS A 278 27.79 0.48 38.69
N GLY A 279 27.04 1.58 38.47
CA GLY A 279 27.29 2.91 39.04
C GLY A 279 26.55 4.03 38.29
N ALA A 280 25.38 4.43 38.79
CA ALA A 280 24.61 5.60 38.32
C ALA A 280 25.20 6.90 38.90
N ASP A 281 25.15 8.01 38.15
CA ASP A 281 24.99 9.34 38.76
C ASP A 281 24.43 10.41 37.79
N VAL A 282 23.31 10.99 38.24
CA VAL A 282 22.91 12.40 38.27
C VAL A 282 22.83 13.23 36.96
N ALA A 283 21.59 13.59 36.64
CA ALA A 283 21.24 14.69 35.76
C ALA A 283 21.54 16.06 36.41
N THR A 284 22.14 16.97 35.65
CA THR A 284 22.07 18.42 35.92
C THR A 284 21.54 19.12 34.67
N SER A 285 20.44 19.85 34.85
CA SER A 285 19.77 20.67 33.85
C SER A 285 20.46 22.03 33.74
N THR A 286 20.95 22.38 32.54
CA THR A 286 21.25 23.76 32.16
C THR A 286 21.03 23.96 30.66
N LEU A 287 20.14 24.86 30.27
CA LEU A 287 19.96 25.42 28.92
C LEU A 287 19.88 26.96 29.06
N PRO A 288 20.17 27.77 28.02
CA PRO A 288 21.20 27.63 27.00
C PRO A 288 22.06 28.91 26.88
N ALA A 289 23.32 28.77 26.48
CA ALA A 289 24.09 29.91 25.94
C ALA A 289 24.05 29.83 24.41
N ALA A 290 23.56 30.91 23.81
CA ALA A 290 23.47 31.08 22.37
C ALA A 290 24.85 31.04 21.73
N THR A 291 25.09 30.03 20.90
CA THR A 291 26.23 30.00 19.97
C THR A 291 25.66 30.25 18.58
N GLU A 292 26.02 31.40 18.00
CA GLU A 292 25.77 31.71 16.59
C GLU A 292 26.29 30.58 15.69
N PRO A 293 25.49 30.11 14.72
CA PRO A 293 26.00 29.16 13.74
C PRO A 293 26.94 29.87 12.76
N PRO A 294 28.01 29.20 12.31
CA PRO A 294 28.99 29.78 11.40
C PRO A 294 28.35 30.13 10.05
N LEU A 295 28.65 31.34 9.59
CA LEU A 295 28.29 31.86 8.28
C LEU A 295 28.99 31.02 7.20
N GLY A 296 28.23 30.32 6.35
CA GLY A 296 28.83 29.75 5.12
C GLY A 296 28.17 28.53 4.47
N THR A 297 27.15 27.90 5.06
CA THR A 297 26.39 26.85 4.38
C THR A 297 24.95 27.31 4.22
N MET A 298 24.54 27.65 3.00
CA MET A 298 23.13 27.93 2.70
C MET A 298 22.27 26.78 3.25
N PRO A 299 21.22 27.05 4.07
CA PRO A 299 20.38 25.99 4.58
C PRO A 299 19.77 25.28 3.38
N ALA A 300 20.05 23.98 3.25
CA ALA A 300 19.33 23.13 2.34
C ALA A 300 17.84 23.28 2.69
N CYS A 301 17.07 23.77 1.73
CA CYS A 301 15.63 23.88 1.81
C CYS A 301 15.07 22.54 2.33
N SER A 302 14.25 22.55 3.38
CA SER A 302 13.75 21.32 4.01
C SER A 302 12.23 21.31 4.07
N LEU A 303 11.63 20.15 3.75
CA LEU A 303 10.19 19.95 3.73
C LEU A 303 9.78 19.11 4.95
N GLN A 304 8.85 19.61 5.76
CA GLN A 304 8.40 18.97 6.98
C GLN A 304 6.88 18.82 6.97
N MET A 305 6.39 17.64 7.34
CA MET A 305 4.97 17.34 7.39
C MET A 305 4.56 16.84 8.78
N ARG A 306 3.37 17.25 9.23
CA ARG A 306 2.84 16.89 10.56
C ARG A 306 1.31 16.90 10.57
N SER A 307 0.72 16.06 11.41
CA SER A 307 -0.71 16.06 11.73
C SER A 307 -0.94 16.66 13.12
N LEU A 308 -2.06 17.36 13.28
CA LEU A 308 -2.53 17.98 14.52
C LEU A 308 -4.02 17.66 14.68
N PRO A 309 -4.43 16.81 15.63
CA PRO A 309 -3.59 15.94 16.48
C PRO A 309 -2.76 14.90 15.67
N PRO A 310 -1.72 14.29 16.26
CA PRO A 310 -0.87 13.31 15.57
C PRO A 310 -1.67 12.09 15.07
N THR A 311 -2.67 11.69 15.84
CA THR A 311 -3.65 10.65 15.50
C THR A 311 -5.02 11.31 15.43
N GLY A 312 -5.72 11.12 14.32
CA GLY A 312 -7.09 11.58 14.15
C GLY A 312 -8.07 10.77 14.98
N THR A 313 -9.17 11.40 15.39
CA THR A 313 -10.28 10.74 16.06
C THR A 313 -11.55 10.95 15.25
N ARG A 314 -12.33 9.88 15.07
CA ARG A 314 -13.54 9.93 14.26
C ARG A 314 -14.51 11.01 14.76
N GLY A 315 -15.00 11.84 13.84
CA GLY A 315 -15.92 12.93 14.14
C GLY A 315 -15.26 14.17 14.77
N ARG A 316 -13.93 14.20 14.91
CA ARG A 316 -13.17 15.35 15.44
C ARG A 316 -12.37 16.04 14.34
N ALA A 317 -12.01 17.29 14.58
CA ALA A 317 -11.20 18.04 13.64
C ALA A 317 -9.77 17.49 13.53
N LEU A 318 -9.25 17.42 12.30
CA LEU A 318 -7.90 16.94 12.00
C LEU A 318 -7.25 17.90 10.99
N ARG A 319 -6.01 18.30 11.26
CA ARG A 319 -5.23 19.18 10.37
C ARG A 319 -3.91 18.53 9.99
N ILE A 320 -3.64 18.42 8.70
CA ILE A 320 -2.37 17.94 8.16
C ILE A 320 -1.64 19.13 7.53
N GLU A 321 -0.47 19.47 8.05
CA GLU A 321 0.33 20.62 7.61
C GLU A 321 1.64 20.15 6.97
N CYS A 322 1.94 20.66 5.78
CA CYS A 322 3.21 20.50 5.11
C CYS A 322 3.86 21.88 4.90
N HIS A 323 5.02 22.09 5.52
CA HIS A 323 5.73 23.37 5.49
C HIS A 323 7.16 23.21 5.00
N ALA A 324 7.58 24.12 4.12
CA ALA A 324 8.91 24.20 3.56
C ALA A 324 9.69 25.34 4.22
N ARG A 325 10.86 25.02 4.77
CA ARG A 325 11.79 26.00 5.35
C ARG A 325 12.87 26.28 4.32
N CYS A 326 12.69 27.34 3.54
CA CYS A 326 13.55 27.69 2.41
C CYS A 326 13.76 29.20 2.34
N THR A 327 14.95 29.63 1.90
CA THR A 327 15.27 31.04 1.63
C THR A 327 14.82 31.37 0.20
N GLY A 328 13.53 31.68 0.01
CA GLY A 328 12.97 32.04 -1.30
C GLY A 328 11.47 31.75 -1.41
N ASN A 329 10.88 32.13 -2.55
CA ASN A 329 9.48 31.84 -2.85
C ASN A 329 9.32 30.37 -3.26
N ALA A 330 8.96 29.52 -2.30
CA ALA A 330 8.71 28.11 -2.55
C ALA A 330 7.21 27.82 -2.47
N THR A 331 6.74 26.86 -3.29
CA THR A 331 5.32 26.48 -3.31
C THR A 331 5.17 25.01 -2.96
N VAL A 332 4.34 24.71 -1.95
CA VAL A 332 4.02 23.34 -1.54
C VAL A 332 2.76 22.89 -2.27
N ARG A 333 2.77 21.65 -2.79
CA ARG A 333 1.56 21.01 -3.36
C ARG A 333 1.39 19.60 -2.83
N TRP A 334 0.15 19.17 -2.66
CA TRP A 334 -0.19 17.80 -2.32
C TRP A 334 -0.05 16.88 -3.54
N LEU A 335 0.67 15.76 -3.37
CA LEU A 335 0.83 14.71 -4.37
C LEU A 335 -0.12 13.54 -4.12
N ARG A 336 -0.31 13.18 -2.85
CA ARG A 336 -1.13 12.05 -2.44
C ARG A 336 -1.89 12.41 -1.16
N THR A 337 -3.18 12.11 -1.18
CA THR A 337 -4.08 12.14 -0.02
C THR A 337 -4.92 10.86 -0.09
N PRO A 338 -5.30 10.24 1.05
CA PRO A 338 -6.14 9.05 1.06
C PRO A 338 -7.51 9.25 0.41
N ALA A 339 -8.11 10.43 0.61
CA ALA A 339 -9.34 10.82 -0.07
C ALA A 339 -9.08 11.86 -1.17
N ALA A 340 -10.08 12.15 -1.99
CA ALA A 340 -9.98 13.19 -3.01
C ALA A 340 -9.76 14.58 -2.38
N LEU A 341 -8.90 15.42 -2.97
CA LEU A 341 -8.58 16.76 -2.45
C LEU A 341 -9.81 17.65 -2.19
N GLY A 342 -10.90 17.46 -2.94
CA GLY A 342 -12.16 18.19 -2.73
C GLY A 342 -12.91 17.86 -1.42
N GLN A 343 -12.50 16.81 -0.71
CA GLN A 343 -13.02 16.48 0.62
C GLN A 343 -12.27 17.19 1.75
N TYR A 344 -11.17 17.88 1.44
CA TYR A 344 -10.38 18.65 2.39
C TYR A 344 -10.55 20.14 2.13
N ARG A 345 -10.50 20.94 3.20
CA ARG A 345 -10.34 22.39 3.07
C ARG A 345 -8.86 22.73 3.02
N GLU A 346 -8.34 22.98 1.82
CA GLU A 346 -6.94 23.38 1.63
C GLU A 346 -6.70 24.85 2.01
N GLU A 347 -5.70 25.07 2.84
CA GLU A 347 -5.19 26.39 3.22
C GLU A 347 -3.74 26.51 2.77
N SER A 348 -3.52 27.27 1.69
CA SER A 348 -2.18 27.54 1.17
C SER A 348 -1.68 28.91 1.61
N ALA A 349 -0.45 28.95 2.10
CA ALA A 349 0.25 30.16 2.54
C ALA A 349 1.72 30.08 2.10
N GLY A 350 1.99 30.46 0.84
CA GLY A 350 3.34 30.48 0.27
C GLY A 350 4.07 29.14 0.40
N SER A 351 5.06 29.11 1.31
CA SER A 351 5.89 27.94 1.61
C SER A 351 5.20 26.90 2.53
N SER A 352 3.92 27.04 2.85
CA SER A 352 3.15 26.05 3.63
C SER A 352 1.80 25.76 2.95
N SER A 353 1.36 24.51 3.00
CA SER A 353 -0.02 24.11 2.67
C SER A 353 -0.54 23.18 3.76
N ALA A 354 -1.80 23.38 4.17
CA ALA A 354 -2.46 22.56 5.18
C ALA A 354 -3.82 22.06 4.68
N LEU A 355 -4.12 20.78 4.94
CA LEU A 355 -5.44 20.18 4.74
C LEU A 355 -6.18 20.18 6.06
N ARG A 356 -7.36 20.81 6.10
CA ARG A 356 -8.25 20.77 7.27
C ARG A 356 -9.47 19.89 7.02
N LEU A 357 -9.79 19.12 8.04
CA LEU A 357 -11.00 18.33 8.19
C LEU A 357 -11.72 18.81 9.45
N ASP A 358 -13.00 19.18 9.32
CA ASP A 358 -13.83 19.54 10.47
C ASP A 358 -14.29 18.28 11.23
N SER A 359 -14.48 17.18 10.50
CA SER A 359 -14.79 15.84 10.98
C SER A 359 -13.86 14.84 10.29
N ALA A 360 -13.00 14.17 11.04
CA ALA A 360 -12.18 13.08 10.52
C ALA A 360 -12.99 11.78 10.44
N GLU A 361 -12.74 10.98 9.41
CA GLU A 361 -13.43 9.72 9.17
C GLU A 361 -12.40 8.63 8.84
N PRO A 362 -12.77 7.33 8.93
CA PRO A 362 -11.83 6.24 8.70
C PRO A 362 -11.15 6.29 7.31
N TRP A 363 -11.82 6.77 6.26
CA TRP A 363 -11.21 6.92 4.92
C TRP A 363 -10.21 8.09 4.82
N HIS A 364 -10.14 8.96 5.82
CA HIS A 364 -9.10 9.98 5.92
C HIS A 364 -7.78 9.42 6.48
N GLN A 365 -7.76 8.15 6.90
CA GLN A 365 -6.55 7.42 7.28
C GLN A 365 -5.69 7.06 6.07
N GLY A 366 -4.37 7.08 6.27
CA GLY A 366 -3.42 6.53 5.31
C GLY A 366 -2.28 7.50 5.00
N HIS A 367 -1.74 7.36 3.80
CA HIS A 367 -0.49 7.98 3.41
C HIS A 367 -0.69 9.33 2.71
N TYR A 368 -0.16 10.39 3.32
CA TYR A 368 -0.12 11.74 2.79
C TYR A 368 1.26 12.03 2.19
N GLN A 369 1.29 12.69 1.03
CA GLN A 369 2.53 13.16 0.41
C GLN A 369 2.39 14.59 -0.11
N CYS A 370 3.39 15.42 0.16
CA CYS A 370 3.51 16.76 -0.41
C CYS A 370 4.86 16.93 -1.11
N VAL A 371 4.89 17.78 -2.13
CA VAL A 371 6.08 18.13 -2.89
C VAL A 371 6.35 19.63 -2.84
N LEU A 372 7.64 19.97 -2.79
CA LEU A 372 8.09 21.33 -2.99
C LEU A 372 8.40 21.60 -4.46
N ARG A 373 7.73 22.60 -5.04
CA ARG A 373 7.99 23.12 -6.39
C ARG A 373 8.64 24.50 -6.34
N GLY A 374 9.58 24.75 -7.26
CA GLY A 374 10.26 26.05 -7.44
C GLY A 374 11.73 26.10 -7.00
N HIS A 375 12.33 24.98 -6.57
CA HIS A 375 13.75 24.86 -6.23
C HIS A 375 14.46 23.82 -7.11
N HIS A 376 15.79 23.92 -7.21
CA HIS A 376 16.64 23.04 -8.05
C HIS A 376 16.60 21.54 -7.70
N ARG A 377 15.99 21.15 -6.57
CA ARG A 377 15.69 19.75 -6.21
C ARG A 377 14.24 19.64 -5.76
N ALA A 378 13.48 18.75 -6.40
CA ALA A 378 12.16 18.38 -5.94
C ALA A 378 12.31 17.53 -4.67
N GLN A 379 11.72 18.00 -3.58
CA GLN A 379 11.69 17.27 -2.30
C GLN A 379 10.26 16.83 -2.02
N VAL A 380 10.11 15.60 -1.56
CA VAL A 380 8.84 15.01 -1.20
C VAL A 380 8.90 14.64 0.29
N ALA A 381 7.85 15.00 1.03
CA ALA A 381 7.68 14.57 2.41
C ALA A 381 6.46 13.63 2.47
N SER A 382 6.55 12.62 3.33
CA SER A 382 5.54 11.59 3.56
C SER A 382 5.16 11.51 5.04
N LEU A 383 3.89 11.26 5.32
CA LEU A 383 3.33 11.13 6.66
C LEU A 383 2.17 10.14 6.60
N GLU A 384 2.15 9.21 7.54
CA GLU A 384 1.04 8.30 7.73
C GLU A 384 0.18 8.80 8.89
N VAL A 385 -1.13 8.87 8.67
CA VAL A 385 -2.10 9.37 9.66
C VAL A 385 -3.15 8.31 9.91
N MET A 386 -3.36 7.97 11.17
CA MET A 386 -4.39 7.02 11.61
C MET A 386 -5.60 7.77 12.15
N VAL A 387 -6.81 7.23 11.92
CA VAL A 387 -8.05 7.77 12.49
C VAL A 387 -8.71 6.69 13.36
N VAL A 388 -8.73 6.90 14.67
CA VAL A 388 -9.31 5.96 15.63
C VAL A 388 -10.73 6.37 16.01
N ASP A 389 -11.58 5.41 16.37
CA ASP A 389 -12.89 5.73 16.93
C ASP A 389 -12.74 6.39 18.32
N ASP A 390 -13.65 7.31 18.66
CA ASP A 390 -13.70 7.94 19.99
C ASP A 390 -14.13 6.87 21.00
N SER A 391 -13.15 6.12 21.51
CA SER A 391 -13.37 5.23 22.64
C SER A 391 -13.68 6.12 23.83
N PHE A 392 -14.96 6.19 24.19
CA PHE A 392 -15.36 6.75 25.46
C PHE A 392 -14.46 6.15 26.53
N SER A 393 -13.65 7.00 27.15
CA SER A 393 -12.95 6.70 28.40
C SER A 393 -14.02 6.39 29.44
N SER A 394 -14.51 5.15 29.45
CA SER A 394 -15.13 4.58 30.62
C SER A 394 -13.99 4.37 31.60
N SER A 395 -13.76 5.38 32.44
CA SER A 395 -13.02 5.21 33.69
C SER A 395 -13.51 3.92 34.36
N PRO A 396 -12.63 3.01 34.81
CA PRO A 396 -13.05 1.82 35.52
C PRO A 396 -13.37 2.23 36.96
N ALA A 397 -14.56 2.80 37.15
CA ALA A 397 -15.13 3.01 38.46
C ALA A 397 -16.42 2.18 38.57
N ILE A 398 -16.26 1.03 39.21
CA ILE A 398 -17.28 0.26 39.93
C ILE A 398 -18.32 -0.46 39.05
N ALA A 399 -18.06 -1.74 38.79
CA ALA A 399 -19.11 -2.74 38.60
C ALA A 399 -18.61 -4.10 39.11
N MET A 400 -18.38 -4.20 40.42
CA MET A 400 -18.21 -5.48 41.10
C MET A 400 -19.59 -5.94 41.59
N GLY A 401 -20.12 -6.99 40.98
CA GLY A 401 -21.15 -7.84 41.59
C GLY A 401 -22.41 -8.04 40.77
N THR A 402 -22.46 -9.12 39.98
CA THR A 402 -23.63 -10.02 39.84
C THR A 402 -23.25 -11.34 39.14
N ALA A 403 -22.19 -12.04 39.60
CA ALA A 403 -21.89 -13.40 39.13
C ALA A 403 -22.24 -14.51 40.13
N GLY A 404 -22.72 -14.18 41.34
CA GLY A 404 -23.00 -15.15 42.40
C GLY A 404 -24.42 -15.73 42.46
N SER A 405 -25.37 -15.22 41.66
CA SER A 405 -26.80 -15.49 41.90
C SER A 405 -27.38 -16.66 41.09
N LEU A 406 -26.75 -17.07 39.99
CA LEU A 406 -27.30 -18.12 39.11
C LEU A 406 -26.97 -19.55 39.58
N LEU A 407 -25.85 -19.77 40.27
CA LEU A 407 -25.48 -21.12 40.76
C LEU A 407 -26.30 -21.55 41.99
N GLY A 408 -26.78 -20.61 42.82
CA GLY A 408 -27.63 -20.91 43.98
C GLY A 408 -29.03 -21.41 43.62
N LEU A 409 -29.61 -20.91 42.51
CA LEU A 409 -30.93 -21.32 42.05
C LEU A 409 -30.93 -22.74 41.46
N ILE A 410 -29.83 -23.16 40.82
CA ILE A 410 -29.71 -24.52 40.27
C ILE A 410 -29.53 -25.55 41.41
N ALA A 411 -28.76 -25.21 42.45
CA ALA A 411 -28.57 -26.09 43.60
C ALA A 411 -29.88 -26.31 44.39
N THR A 412 -30.67 -25.26 44.60
CA THR A 412 -31.96 -25.37 45.32
C THR A 412 -33.01 -26.15 44.54
N ALA A 413 -33.04 -26.02 43.20
CA ALA A 413 -33.91 -26.82 42.34
C ALA A 413 -33.54 -28.32 42.29
N ALA A 414 -32.24 -28.64 42.37
CA ALA A 414 -31.77 -30.02 42.41
C ALA A 414 -32.08 -30.70 43.75
N VAL A 415 -31.96 -29.98 44.87
CA VAL A 415 -32.26 -30.49 46.21
C VAL A 415 -33.77 -30.70 46.40
N SER A 416 -34.61 -29.78 45.91
CA SER A 416 -36.08 -29.95 45.97
C SER A 416 -36.57 -31.13 45.14
N ARG A 417 -36.01 -31.35 43.94
CA ARG A 417 -36.32 -32.55 43.12
C ARG A 417 -35.89 -33.87 43.77
N ARG A 418 -34.77 -33.89 44.50
CA ARG A 418 -34.30 -35.10 45.19
C ARG A 418 -35.12 -35.41 46.44
N LEU A 419 -35.55 -34.39 47.18
CA LEU A 419 -36.44 -34.55 48.33
C LEU A 419 -37.84 -35.01 47.90
N TRP A 420 -38.38 -34.46 46.81
CA TRP A 420 -39.71 -34.86 46.31
C TRP A 420 -39.75 -36.32 45.82
N LYS A 421 -38.65 -36.85 45.29
CA LYS A 421 -38.54 -38.28 44.93
C LYS A 421 -38.40 -39.22 46.13
N ARG A 422 -37.89 -38.73 47.28
CA ARG A 422 -37.74 -39.56 48.50
C ARG A 422 -39.01 -39.67 49.34
N PHE A 423 -39.96 -38.75 49.19
CA PHE A 423 -41.24 -38.79 49.93
C PHE A 423 -42.38 -39.51 49.18
N ARG A 424 -42.10 -40.14 48.03
CA ARG A 424 -43.09 -40.84 47.20
C ARG A 424 -42.75 -42.30 46.92
N SER A 425 -41.88 -42.91 47.74
CA SER A 425 -41.62 -44.35 47.76
C SER A 425 -41.91 -44.94 49.11
#